data_AF-A0A660RVL8-F1
#
_entry.id   AF-A0A660RVL8-F1
#
_cell.length_a   1.000
_cell.length_b   1.000
_cell.length_c   1.000
_cell.angle_alpha   90.00
_cell.angle_beta   90.00
_cell.angle_gamma   90.00
#
_symmetry.space_group_name_H-M   'P 1'
#
loop_
_entity.id
_entity.type
_entity.pdbx_description
1 polymer ?
#
loop_
_entity_poly.entity_id
_entity_poly.type
_entity_poly.pdbx_seq_one_letter_code
_entity_poly.pdbx_strand_id
1 'polypeptide(L)'
;MKDKTRGEINKAMSGSQKMQIDMPCGVFYDLFNMILDLNGTITVDGGFVDGVVDRLKEVSEIMDVYVLTADTGQTLDRLAEQLVEDCGIEIHRLESGRGDIQKLAFLERLGRDKTVAIGNGCNDALMLREARLGLCIIGTEGASIDALMASDAVFFNICDAIDIFLKPKRMIATLRK
;
A
#
# COMPACT_ATOMS: atom_id res chain seq x y z
N MET A 1 8.37 39.37 -25.97
CA MET A 1 8.65 38.21 -26.86
C MET A 1 9.71 37.38 -26.17
N LYS A 2 9.40 36.09 -25.95
CA LYS A 2 10.25 34.88 -25.99
C LYS A 2 11.66 34.92 -25.37
N ASP A 3 12.22 33.87 -24.81
CA ASP A 3 11.86 32.53 -24.33
C ASP A 3 13.25 31.92 -24.01
N LYS A 4 13.37 31.12 -22.94
CA LYS A 4 14.39 30.06 -22.72
C LYS A 4 15.89 30.48 -22.65
N THR A 5 16.75 29.89 -21.81
CA THR A 5 16.81 28.49 -21.39
C THR A 5 17.83 28.30 -20.24
N ARG A 6 17.58 27.25 -19.45
CA ARG A 6 18.52 26.24 -18.89
C ARG A 6 19.20 26.47 -17.53
N GLY A 7 18.92 25.48 -16.68
CA GLY A 7 19.78 24.96 -15.61
C GLY A 7 19.23 25.28 -14.23
N GLU A 8 19.02 24.36 -13.29
CA GLU A 8 19.33 22.95 -13.18
C GLU A 8 18.40 22.36 -12.11
N ILE A 9 18.29 21.04 -12.15
CA ILE A 9 17.45 20.18 -11.34
C ILE A 9 17.93 20.23 -9.89
N ASN A 10 17.04 20.57 -8.97
CA ASN A 10 17.16 20.18 -7.57
C ASN A 10 15.76 19.90 -7.04
N LYS A 11 15.21 18.72 -7.39
CA LYS A 11 14.17 18.11 -6.57
C LYS A 11 14.88 17.65 -5.30
N ALA A 12 14.96 18.55 -4.33
CA ALA A 12 15.47 18.25 -3.01
C ALA A 12 14.78 16.98 -2.49
N MET A 13 15.57 16.09 -1.90
CA MET A 13 15.06 14.94 -1.18
C MET A 13 14.07 15.43 -0.13
N SER A 14 12.79 15.11 -0.33
CA SER A 14 11.74 15.34 0.65
C SER A 14 12.07 14.50 1.88
N GLY A 15 12.11 15.09 3.07
CA GLY A 15 12.17 14.32 4.31
C GLY A 15 11.01 13.31 4.30
N SER A 16 11.31 12.05 4.63
CA SER A 16 10.37 10.93 4.52
C SER A 16 9.08 11.25 5.28
N GLN A 17 7.96 11.27 4.56
CA GLN A 17 6.64 11.43 5.15
C GLN A 17 6.42 10.24 6.10
N LYS A 18 5.90 10.51 7.30
CA LYS A 18 5.69 9.48 8.31
C LYS A 18 4.42 9.70 9.09
N MET A 19 3.74 8.61 9.39
CA MET A 19 2.57 8.55 10.24
C MET A 19 2.94 7.96 11.61
N GLN A 20 2.57 8.66 12.68
CA GLN A 20 2.79 8.21 14.05
C GLN A 20 1.46 8.04 14.78
N ILE A 21 1.25 6.88 15.40
CA ILE A 21 0.07 6.60 16.22
C ILE A 21 0.50 5.97 17.54
N ASP A 22 0.06 6.59 18.63
CA ASP A 22 0.16 6.04 19.98
C ASP A 22 -1.15 5.33 20.34
N MET A 23 -1.07 4.02 20.60
CA MET A 23 -2.21 3.21 20.99
C MET A 23 -2.37 3.24 22.51
N PRO A 24 -3.61 3.30 23.03
CA PRO A 24 -3.85 3.29 24.48
C PRO A 24 -3.27 2.08 25.23
N CYS A 25 -2.96 0.98 24.54
CA CYS A 25 -2.35 -0.22 25.09
C CYS A 25 -0.80 -0.18 25.14
N GLY A 26 -0.19 0.98 24.87
CA GLY A 26 1.27 1.17 24.88
C GLY A 26 1.97 0.69 23.60
N VAL A 27 1.22 0.30 22.57
CA VAL A 27 1.77 0.00 21.24
C VAL A 27 1.96 1.31 20.47
N PHE A 28 3.15 1.52 19.91
CA PHE A 28 3.44 2.66 19.05
C PHE A 28 3.64 2.21 17.60
N TYR A 29 3.03 2.94 16.66
CA TYR A 29 3.22 2.77 15.23
C TYR A 29 4.00 3.97 14.68
N ASP A 30 5.14 3.70 14.05
CA ASP A 30 5.97 4.67 13.33
C ASP A 30 6.06 4.20 11.87
N LEU A 31 5.03 4.54 11.08
CA LEU A 31 4.83 4.01 9.74
C LEU A 31 5.32 5.01 8.69
N PHE A 32 6.22 4.57 7.83
CA PHE A 32 6.79 5.35 6.74
C PHE A 32 6.29 4.87 5.39
N ASN A 33 6.02 3.57 5.27
CA ASN A 33 5.74 2.94 4.00
C ASN A 33 4.39 2.21 4.03
N MET A 34 3.69 2.24 2.90
CA MET A 34 2.55 1.38 2.60
C MET A 34 2.83 0.56 1.35
N ILE A 35 2.71 -0.76 1.48
CA ILE A 35 2.80 -1.71 0.38
C ILE A 35 1.39 -2.24 0.09
N LEU A 36 0.99 -2.17 -1.18
CA LEU A 36 -0.30 -2.65 -1.67
C LEU A 36 -0.07 -3.75 -2.71
N ASP A 37 -0.85 -4.83 -2.64
CA ASP A 37 -1.11 -5.63 -3.83
C ASP A 37 -2.03 -4.88 -4.82
N LEU A 38 -1.98 -5.25 -6.10
CA LEU A 38 -2.84 -4.67 -7.14
C LEU A 38 -4.20 -5.38 -7.23
N ASN A 39 -4.20 -6.61 -7.74
CA ASN A 39 -5.40 -7.32 -8.20
C ASN A 39 -6.11 -8.05 -7.05
N GLY A 40 -7.38 -7.75 -6.83
CA GLY A 40 -8.14 -8.21 -5.68
C GLY A 40 -7.92 -7.36 -4.42
N THR A 41 -7.08 -6.32 -4.53
CA THR A 41 -6.81 -5.36 -3.45
C THR A 41 -7.25 -3.96 -3.84
N ILE A 42 -6.54 -3.27 -4.74
CA ILE A 42 -6.92 -1.92 -5.20
C ILE A 42 -7.72 -1.94 -6.51
N THR A 43 -7.69 -3.06 -7.23
CA THR A 43 -8.49 -3.31 -8.44
C THR A 43 -9.39 -4.53 -8.29
N VAL A 44 -10.49 -4.54 -9.04
CA VAL A 44 -11.41 -5.68 -9.25
C VAL A 44 -11.70 -5.79 -10.73
N ASP A 45 -11.60 -6.99 -11.30
CA ASP A 45 -11.84 -7.26 -12.73
C ASP A 45 -11.06 -6.31 -13.67
N GLY A 46 -9.89 -5.84 -13.23
CA GLY A 46 -9.01 -4.93 -13.97
C GLY A 46 -9.40 -3.44 -13.95
N GLY A 47 -10.37 -3.05 -13.12
CA GLY A 47 -10.69 -1.63 -12.84
C GLY A 47 -10.39 -1.26 -11.39
N PHE A 48 -10.14 0.02 -11.11
CA PHE A 48 -10.01 0.49 -9.74
C PHE A 48 -11.30 0.30 -8.95
N VAL A 49 -11.16 -0.03 -7.66
CA VAL A 49 -12.29 0.08 -6.72
C VAL A 49 -12.72 1.55 -6.61
N ASP A 50 -14.03 1.79 -6.68
CA ASP A 50 -14.58 3.15 -6.64
C ASP A 50 -14.07 3.94 -5.41
N GLY A 51 -13.47 5.11 -5.68
CA GLY A 51 -12.94 6.02 -4.67
C GLY A 51 -11.59 5.62 -4.06
N VAL A 52 -10.92 4.57 -4.57
CA VAL A 52 -9.59 4.17 -4.07
C VAL A 52 -8.50 5.17 -4.47
N VAL A 53 -8.56 5.71 -5.70
CA VAL A 53 -7.52 6.63 -6.21
C VAL A 53 -7.43 7.91 -5.39
N ASP A 54 -8.57 8.52 -5.04
CA ASP A 54 -8.59 9.73 -4.20
C ASP A 54 -7.95 9.47 -2.83
N ARG A 55 -8.22 8.30 -2.23
CA ARG A 55 -7.64 7.91 -0.93
C ARG A 55 -6.16 7.59 -1.03
N LEU A 56 -5.75 6.96 -2.12
CA LEU A 56 -4.34 6.70 -2.41
C LEU A 56 -3.56 8.00 -2.56
N LYS A 57 -4.16 9.02 -3.19
CA LYS A 57 -3.59 10.36 -3.24
C LYS A 57 -3.44 10.97 -1.85
N GLU A 58 -4.51 10.97 -1.05
CA GLU A 58 -4.48 11.51 0.32
C GLU A 58 -3.44 10.79 1.20
N VAL A 59 -3.35 9.45 1.14
CA VAL A 59 -2.42 8.69 1.98
C VAL A 59 -0.96 8.85 1.51
N SER A 60 -0.73 9.07 0.22
CA SER A 60 0.61 9.35 -0.32
C SER A 60 1.18 10.70 0.15
N GLU A 61 0.35 11.59 0.71
CA GLU A 61 0.83 12.83 1.33
C GLU A 61 1.45 12.60 2.73
N ILE A 62 1.15 11.46 3.38
CA ILE A 62 1.57 11.17 4.77
C ILE A 62 2.48 9.95 4.92
N MET A 63 2.66 9.16 3.87
CA MET A 63 3.57 8.02 3.81
C MET A 63 3.97 7.69 2.37
N ASP A 64 5.10 7.02 2.20
CA ASP A 64 5.53 6.52 0.89
C ASP A 64 4.69 5.29 0.50
N VAL A 65 4.11 5.30 -0.70
CA VAL A 65 3.17 4.26 -1.14
C VAL A 65 3.74 3.49 -2.34
N TYR A 66 3.68 2.17 -2.23
CA TYR A 66 4.24 1.22 -3.19
C TYR A 66 3.18 0.21 -3.61
N VAL A 67 3.08 -0.08 -4.90
CA VAL A 67 2.24 -1.17 -5.43
C VAL A 67 3.14 -2.30 -5.94
N LEU A 68 2.94 -3.50 -5.41
CA LEU A 68 3.63 -4.71 -5.86
C LEU A 68 2.68 -5.57 -6.68
N THR A 69 3.10 -5.94 -7.88
CA THR A 69 2.23 -6.69 -8.78
C THR A 69 2.99 -7.64 -9.67
N ALA A 70 2.45 -8.85 -9.84
CA ALA A 70 2.91 -9.81 -10.85
C ALA A 70 2.22 -9.60 -12.21
N ASP A 71 1.28 -8.66 -12.30
CA ASP A 71 0.56 -8.37 -13.54
C ASP A 71 1.51 -7.67 -14.53
N THR A 72 1.73 -8.32 -15.67
CA THR A 72 2.48 -7.77 -16.80
C THR A 72 1.55 -7.36 -17.96
N GLY A 73 0.24 -7.37 -17.73
CA GLY A 73 -0.78 -7.15 -18.74
C GLY A 73 -1.11 -5.68 -19.01
N GLN A 74 -2.01 -5.48 -19.97
CA GLN A 74 -2.50 -4.17 -20.38
C GLN A 74 -3.24 -3.41 -19.27
N THR A 75 -3.78 -4.13 -18.28
CA THR A 75 -4.45 -3.56 -17.12
C THR A 75 -3.50 -2.66 -16.34
N LEU A 76 -2.32 -3.17 -15.98
CA LEU A 76 -1.34 -2.36 -15.27
C LEU A 76 -0.88 -1.18 -16.10
N ASP A 77 -0.65 -1.35 -17.40
CA ASP A 77 -0.18 -0.25 -18.25
C ASP A 77 -1.19 0.91 -18.31
N ARG A 78 -2.50 0.61 -18.29
CA ARG A 78 -3.56 1.64 -18.28
C ARG A 78 -3.70 2.35 -16.94
N LEU A 79 -3.52 1.61 -15.84
CA LEU A 79 -3.77 2.11 -14.49
C LEU A 79 -2.51 2.73 -13.86
N ALA A 80 -1.33 2.31 -14.29
CA ALA A 80 -0.05 2.75 -13.76
C ALA A 80 0.18 4.24 -13.96
N GLU A 81 -0.15 4.79 -15.13
CA GLU A 81 -0.04 6.22 -15.41
C GLU A 81 -0.81 7.03 -14.37
N GLN A 82 -2.06 6.63 -14.08
CA GLN A 82 -2.88 7.32 -13.09
C GLN A 82 -2.28 7.26 -11.67
N LEU A 83 -1.80 6.09 -11.23
CA LEU A 83 -1.19 5.96 -9.89
C LEU A 83 0.09 6.78 -9.76
N VAL A 84 0.92 6.80 -10.80
CA VAL A 84 2.20 7.52 -10.79
C VAL A 84 1.98 9.02 -10.89
N GLU A 85 1.15 9.48 -11.84
CA GLU A 85 0.96 10.91 -12.11
C GLU A 85 0.07 11.59 -11.06
N ASP A 86 -1.05 10.97 -10.67
CA ASP A 86 -2.01 11.61 -9.77
C ASP A 86 -1.66 11.42 -8.29
N CYS A 87 -1.03 10.28 -7.95
CA CYS A 87 -0.77 9.89 -6.56
C CYS A 87 0.72 9.86 -6.21
N GLY A 88 1.64 9.87 -7.18
CA GLY A 88 3.07 9.75 -6.91
C GLY A 88 3.50 8.36 -6.41
N ILE A 89 2.69 7.33 -6.68
CA ILE A 89 2.91 5.96 -6.19
C ILE A 89 4.00 5.27 -7.01
N GLU A 90 4.91 4.57 -6.34
CA GLU A 90 5.90 3.73 -7.00
C GLU A 90 5.34 2.33 -7.28
N ILE A 91 5.46 1.86 -8.52
CA ILE A 91 5.00 0.54 -8.93
C ILE A 91 6.21 -0.37 -9.13
N HIS A 92 6.23 -1.49 -8.40
CA HIS A 92 7.24 -2.52 -8.52
C HIS A 92 6.64 -3.79 -9.12
N ARG A 93 7.10 -4.13 -10.32
CA ARG A 93 6.69 -5.35 -11.01
C ARG A 93 7.52 -6.52 -10.53
N LEU A 94 6.84 -7.59 -10.14
CA LEU A 94 7.47 -8.83 -9.71
C LEU A 94 7.93 -9.63 -10.92
N GLU A 95 9.03 -10.34 -10.75
CA GLU A 95 9.49 -11.32 -11.74
C GLU A 95 8.65 -12.60 -11.64
N SER A 96 8.67 -13.40 -12.72
CA SER A 96 8.01 -14.71 -12.71
C SER A 96 8.57 -15.62 -11.61
N GLY A 97 7.68 -16.33 -10.91
CA GLY A 97 8.06 -17.30 -9.88
C GLY A 97 7.38 -17.02 -8.53
N ARG A 98 8.18 -17.06 -7.46
CA ARG A 98 7.70 -16.95 -6.06
C ARG A 98 7.41 -15.50 -5.69
N GLY A 99 6.22 -15.02 -6.06
CA GLY A 99 5.77 -13.65 -5.77
C GLY A 99 5.72 -13.34 -4.27
N ASP A 100 5.36 -14.33 -3.44
CA ASP A 100 5.37 -14.23 -1.98
C ASP A 100 6.73 -13.88 -1.38
N ILE A 101 7.78 -14.56 -1.84
CA ILE A 101 9.16 -14.30 -1.40
C ILE A 101 9.66 -12.95 -1.90
N GLN A 102 9.32 -12.58 -3.13
CA GLN A 102 9.71 -11.28 -3.68
C GLN A 102 9.04 -10.11 -2.94
N LYS A 103 7.74 -10.24 -2.60
CA LYS A 103 7.01 -9.25 -1.81
C LYS A 103 7.60 -9.12 -0.40
N LEU A 104 7.94 -10.24 0.25
CA LEU A 104 8.63 -10.23 1.55
C LEU A 104 10.00 -9.54 1.46
N ALA A 105 10.80 -9.82 0.43
CA ALA A 105 12.10 -9.19 0.23
C ALA A 105 11.98 -7.68 -0.01
N PHE A 106 10.93 -7.23 -0.71
CA PHE A 106 10.63 -5.80 -0.88
C PHE A 106 10.29 -5.15 0.46
N LEU A 107 9.43 -5.77 1.26
CA LEU A 107 9.10 -5.32 2.62
C LEU A 107 10.35 -5.22 3.51
N GLU A 108 11.23 -6.22 3.47
CA GLU A 108 12.48 -6.22 4.22
C GLU A 108 13.39 -5.06 3.85
N ARG A 109 13.49 -4.75 2.55
CA ARG A 109 14.28 -3.61 2.06
C ARG A 109 13.77 -2.27 2.56
N LEU A 110 12.45 -2.10 2.67
CA LEU A 110 11.83 -0.89 3.22
C LEU A 110 11.88 -0.83 4.75
N GLY A 111 11.94 -1.99 5.40
CA GLY A 111 11.96 -2.13 6.85
C GLY A 111 10.60 -2.57 7.38
N ARG A 112 10.56 -3.82 7.87
CA ARG A 112 9.36 -4.48 8.41
C ARG A 112 8.65 -3.65 9.47
N ASP A 113 9.39 -3.16 10.46
CA ASP A 113 8.87 -2.43 11.63
C ASP A 113 8.30 -1.03 11.31
N LYS A 114 8.43 -0.57 10.06
CA LYS A 114 8.02 0.77 9.61
C LYS A 114 7.00 0.73 8.47
N THR A 115 6.51 -0.46 8.13
CA THR A 115 5.75 -0.66 6.90
C THR A 115 4.41 -1.30 7.22
N VAL A 116 3.34 -0.76 6.63
CA VAL A 116 2.05 -1.44 6.50
C VAL A 116 2.03 -2.22 5.18
N ALA A 117 1.53 -3.45 5.21
CA ALA A 117 1.25 -4.23 4.01
C ALA A 117 -0.25 -4.50 3.89
N ILE A 118 -0.79 -4.40 2.68
CA ILE A 118 -2.21 -4.61 2.39
C ILE A 118 -2.33 -5.55 1.17
N GLY A 119 -3.15 -6.59 1.31
CA GLY A 119 -3.33 -7.59 0.25
C GLY A 119 -4.51 -8.53 0.52
N ASN A 120 -4.72 -9.50 -0.35
CA ASN A 120 -5.81 -10.48 -0.25
C ASN A 120 -5.38 -11.90 -0.63
N GLY A 121 -4.37 -12.04 -1.48
CA GLY A 121 -3.97 -13.30 -2.11
C GLY A 121 -3.03 -14.15 -1.26
N CYS A 122 -2.89 -15.42 -1.63
CA CYS A 122 -1.95 -16.34 -0.96
C CYS A 122 -0.50 -15.84 -1.04
N ASN A 123 -0.16 -15.13 -2.12
CA ASN A 123 1.15 -14.52 -2.30
C ASN A 123 1.42 -13.34 -1.35
N ASP A 124 0.40 -12.85 -0.65
CA ASP A 124 0.53 -11.71 0.26
C ASP A 124 0.79 -12.15 1.70
N ALA A 125 0.48 -13.41 2.03
CA ALA A 125 0.49 -13.91 3.40
C ALA A 125 1.83 -13.68 4.13
N LEU A 126 2.96 -13.80 3.43
CA LEU A 126 4.28 -13.55 4.02
C LEU A 126 4.50 -12.06 4.31
N MET A 127 4.19 -11.15 3.37
CA MET A 127 4.36 -9.72 3.62
C MET A 127 3.38 -9.21 4.68
N LEU A 128 2.15 -9.72 4.71
CA LEU A 128 1.15 -9.35 5.70
C LEU A 128 1.59 -9.75 7.12
N ARG A 129 2.10 -10.97 7.28
CA ARG A 129 2.55 -11.47 8.59
C ARG A 129 3.75 -10.72 9.14
N GLU A 130 4.69 -10.37 8.28
CA GLU A 130 5.99 -9.84 8.69
C GLU A 130 6.02 -8.30 8.74
N ALA A 131 5.00 -7.63 8.20
CA ALA A 131 4.88 -6.18 8.27
C ALA A 131 4.59 -5.72 9.71
N ARG A 132 4.87 -4.44 10.01
CA ARG A 132 4.48 -3.85 11.28
C ARG A 132 2.97 -3.87 11.48
N LEU A 133 2.24 -3.75 10.38
CA LEU A 133 0.81 -3.86 10.31
C LEU A 133 0.41 -4.55 9.00
N GLY A 134 -0.18 -5.74 9.08
CA GLY A 134 -0.73 -6.46 7.95
C GLY A 134 -2.25 -6.31 7.88
N LEU A 135 -2.78 -5.84 6.75
CA LEU A 135 -4.22 -5.69 6.54
C LEU A 135 -4.69 -6.60 5.39
N CYS A 136 -5.73 -7.39 5.65
CA CYS A 136 -6.34 -8.24 4.61
C CYS A 136 -7.61 -7.58 4.04
N ILE A 137 -7.74 -7.56 2.72
CA ILE A 137 -8.95 -7.13 2.02
C ILE A 137 -9.74 -8.35 1.56
N ILE A 138 -10.99 -8.49 1.98
CA ILE A 138 -11.89 -9.55 1.49
C ILE A 138 -12.32 -9.24 0.06
N GLY A 139 -12.71 -7.99 -0.22
CA GLY A 139 -13.12 -7.55 -1.55
C GLY A 139 -14.30 -8.35 -2.12
N THR A 140 -14.53 -8.17 -3.42
CA THR A 140 -15.54 -8.92 -4.19
C THR A 140 -14.99 -10.24 -4.75
N GLU A 141 -13.67 -10.33 -4.93
CA GLU A 141 -12.97 -11.53 -5.41
C GLU A 141 -12.67 -12.54 -4.29
N GLY A 142 -12.90 -12.14 -3.03
CA GLY A 142 -12.56 -12.93 -1.85
C GLY A 142 -11.10 -12.75 -1.41
N ALA A 143 -10.79 -13.35 -0.27
CA ALA A 143 -9.43 -13.42 0.28
C ALA A 143 -9.02 -14.86 0.50
N SER A 144 -7.73 -15.14 0.33
CA SER A 144 -7.16 -16.42 0.72
C SER A 144 -7.20 -16.58 2.25
N ILE A 145 -7.41 -17.81 2.72
CA ILE A 145 -7.34 -18.13 4.15
C ILE A 145 -5.96 -17.78 4.71
N ASP A 146 -4.90 -18.01 3.94
CA ASP A 146 -3.53 -17.72 4.37
C ASP A 146 -3.30 -16.22 4.61
N ALA A 147 -3.81 -15.35 3.74
CA ALA A 147 -3.74 -13.89 3.94
C ALA A 147 -4.57 -13.45 5.14
N LEU A 148 -5.80 -13.98 5.28
CA LEU A 148 -6.71 -13.63 6.36
C LEU A 148 -6.13 -14.02 7.73
N MET A 149 -5.50 -15.19 7.84
CA MET A 149 -4.88 -15.66 9.08
C MET A 149 -3.53 -15.00 9.36
N ALA A 150 -2.91 -14.37 8.35
CA ALA A 150 -1.63 -13.67 8.49
C ALA A 150 -1.77 -12.19 8.85
N SER A 151 -2.96 -11.60 8.73
CA SER A 151 -3.19 -10.17 8.94
C SER A 151 -3.59 -9.81 10.38
N ASP A 152 -3.26 -8.60 10.81
CA ASP A 152 -3.69 -8.01 12.08
C ASP A 152 -5.16 -7.57 12.08
N ALA A 153 -5.66 -7.10 10.93
CA ALA A 153 -7.05 -6.72 10.75
C ALA A 153 -7.54 -7.02 9.33
N VAL A 154 -8.85 -7.23 9.22
CA VAL A 154 -9.52 -7.61 7.98
C VAL A 154 -10.59 -6.57 7.64
N PHE A 155 -10.61 -6.16 6.37
CA PHE A 155 -11.56 -5.18 5.84
C PHE A 155 -12.35 -5.78 4.70
N PHE A 156 -13.60 -5.32 4.54
CA PHE A 156 -14.40 -5.72 3.39
C PHE A 156 -13.89 -5.08 2.09
N ASN A 157 -13.46 -3.81 2.14
CA ASN A 157 -12.97 -3.08 0.98
C ASN A 157 -11.70 -2.27 1.31
N ILE A 158 -10.91 -2.00 0.29
CA ILE A 158 -9.65 -1.25 0.39
C ILE A 158 -9.85 0.20 0.87
N CYS A 159 -10.93 0.86 0.48
CA CYS A 159 -11.20 2.23 0.86
C CYS A 159 -11.32 2.37 2.39
N ASP A 160 -11.99 1.43 3.04
CA ASP A 160 -12.10 1.39 4.50
C ASP A 160 -10.76 1.07 5.19
N ALA A 161 -9.92 0.22 4.56
CA ALA A 161 -8.58 -0.07 5.06
C ALA A 161 -7.67 1.16 4.99
N ILE A 162 -7.69 1.93 3.89
CA ILE A 162 -6.91 3.18 3.78
C ILE A 162 -7.47 4.25 4.74
N ASP A 163 -8.79 4.33 4.87
CA ASP A 163 -9.46 5.28 5.76
C ASP A 163 -9.01 5.15 7.23
N ILE A 164 -8.46 4.01 7.68
CA ILE A 164 -7.97 3.90 9.06
C ILE A 164 -6.76 4.80 9.32
N PHE A 165 -5.97 5.07 8.29
CA PHE A 165 -4.81 5.98 8.36
C PHE A 165 -5.25 7.43 8.29
N LEU A 166 -6.24 7.74 7.45
CA LEU A 166 -6.82 9.08 7.32
C LEU A 166 -7.71 9.45 8.53
N LYS A 167 -8.23 8.45 9.25
CA LYS A 167 -9.09 8.61 10.43
C LYS A 167 -8.54 7.78 11.60
N PRO A 168 -7.46 8.21 12.27
CA PRO A 168 -6.74 7.40 13.27
C PRO A 168 -7.58 6.81 14.40
N LYS A 169 -8.71 7.44 14.76
CA LYS A 169 -9.67 6.88 15.73
C LYS A 169 -10.22 5.51 15.31
N ARG A 170 -10.36 5.24 14.02
CA ARG A 170 -10.78 3.92 13.49
C ARG A 170 -9.70 2.87 13.74
N MET A 171 -8.44 3.19 13.45
CA MET A 171 -7.32 2.29 13.74
C MET A 171 -7.24 1.94 15.23
N ILE A 172 -7.38 2.94 16.11
CA ILE A 172 -7.42 2.71 17.56
C ILE A 172 -8.60 1.81 17.95
N ALA A 173 -9.80 2.04 17.40
CA ALA A 173 -10.97 1.25 17.74
C ALA A 173 -10.84 -0.22 17.34
N THR A 174 -10.18 -0.51 16.21
CA THR A 174 -9.99 -1.86 15.68
C THR A 174 -8.84 -2.60 16.35
N LEU A 175 -7.71 -1.93 16.60
CA LEU A 175 -6.45 -2.59 17.00
C LEU A 175 -6.07 -2.44 18.47
N ARG A 176 -6.80 -1.63 19.27
CA ARG A 176 -6.53 -1.55 20.71
C ARG A 176 -6.76 -2.92 21.37
N LYS A 177 -5.91 -3.25 22.33
CA LYS A 177 -6.05 -4.42 23.20
C LYS A 177 -6.63 -4.02 24.54
#